data_AF-A0A074ZBM7-F1
#
_entry.id   AF-A0A074ZBM7-F1
#
_cell.length_a   1.000
_cell.length_b   1.000
_cell.length_c   1.000
_cell.angle_alpha   90.00
_cell.angle_beta   90.00
_cell.angle_gamma   90.00
#
_symmetry.space_group_name_H-M   'P 1'
#
loop_
_entity.id
_entity.type
_entity.pdbx_description
1 polymer ?
#
loop_
_entity_poly.entity_id
_entity_poly.type
_entity_poly.pdbx_seq_one_letter_code
_entity_poly.pdbx_strand_id
1 'polypeptide(L)'
;MKINAIRSEFLRQGAMQSSISPNRSKSHSVWLKYLDKMESKVREMNLGESANQIMLKLYEDACSWLPELWTDETSLIITMRRAALLLYHDIESGLALMSLCSLNARRNPRLAVAVAFHYSRAGKRYFIFYGISVGERSRAKTVLATAKKQANSVDHALLCGAEMLLESGGDWKTVLGALYYEPPYDGDPQFKVKRKWFTSLRI
;
A
#
# COMPACT_ATOMS: atom_id res chain seq x y z
N MET A 1 17.87 17.93 7.56
CA MET A 1 17.25 19.28 7.44
C MET A 1 16.42 19.50 6.16
N LYS A 2 16.59 18.76 5.05
CA LYS A 2 15.84 19.03 3.79
C LYS A 2 14.37 18.56 3.75
N ILE A 3 14.00 17.51 4.49
CA ILE A 3 12.62 16.98 4.49
C ILE A 3 11.61 17.92 5.15
N ASN A 4 12.01 18.63 6.22
CA ASN A 4 11.14 19.60 6.88
C ASN A 4 10.90 20.84 6.02
N ALA A 5 11.88 21.24 5.20
CA ALA A 5 11.73 22.31 4.23
C ALA A 5 10.78 21.92 3.09
N ILE A 6 10.91 20.70 2.54
CA ILE A 6 9.96 20.18 1.54
C ILE A 6 8.55 20.03 2.15
N ARG A 7 8.44 19.57 3.41
CA ARG A 7 7.16 19.51 4.14
C ARG A 7 6.54 20.89 4.30
N SER A 8 7.30 21.91 4.69
CA SER A 8 6.80 23.28 4.85
C SER A 8 6.45 23.92 3.51
N GLU A 9 7.22 23.65 2.45
CA GLU A 9 6.98 24.15 1.10
C GLU A 9 5.71 23.51 0.52
N PHE A 10 5.52 22.19 0.71
CA PHE A 10 4.36 21.45 0.24
C PHE A 10 3.09 21.81 1.03
N LEU A 11 3.21 22.00 2.35
CA LEU A 11 2.12 22.53 3.17
C LEU A 11 1.79 23.97 2.78
N ARG A 12 2.77 24.82 2.43
CA ARG A 12 2.52 26.20 1.99
C ARG A 12 1.92 26.30 0.60
N GLN A 13 2.47 25.57 -0.38
CA GLN A 13 2.01 25.58 -1.77
C GLN A 13 0.68 24.82 -1.92
N GLY A 14 0.45 23.76 -1.14
CA GLY A 14 -0.82 23.04 -1.08
C GLY A 14 -1.92 23.75 -0.28
N ALA A 15 -1.58 24.57 0.71
CA ALA A 15 -2.56 25.33 1.51
C ALA A 15 -3.09 26.58 0.80
N MET A 16 -2.42 27.09 -0.24
CA MET A 16 -2.86 28.31 -0.93
C MET A 16 -4.02 28.09 -1.91
N GLN A 17 -4.40 26.84 -2.20
CA GLN A 17 -5.62 26.48 -2.95
C GLN A 17 -6.31 25.25 -2.31
N SER A 18 -6.98 25.49 -1.19
CA SER A 18 -8.08 24.67 -0.63
C SER A 18 -8.09 23.17 -0.95
N SER A 19 -7.48 22.36 -0.08
CA SER A 19 -8.29 21.55 0.83
C SER A 19 -7.41 21.12 1.99
N ILE A 20 -7.64 21.77 3.12
CA ILE A 20 -7.25 21.42 4.49
C ILE A 20 -7.17 19.89 4.60
N SER A 21 -6.03 19.34 5.04
CA SER A 21 -6.01 17.96 5.52
C SER A 21 -7.22 17.78 6.44
N PRO A 22 -7.96 16.65 6.41
CA PRO A 22 -9.19 16.47 7.17
C PRO A 22 -8.90 16.30 8.68
N ASN A 23 -8.01 17.14 9.22
CA ASN A 23 -7.63 17.27 10.61
C ASN A 23 -8.92 17.31 11.43
N ARG A 24 -9.05 16.31 12.31
CA ARG A 24 -10.19 16.05 13.20
C ARG A 24 -11.36 15.23 12.62
N SER A 25 -11.37 14.87 11.34
CA SER A 25 -12.36 13.93 10.82
C SER A 25 -12.11 12.52 11.39
N LYS A 26 -13.16 11.91 11.93
CA LYS A 26 -13.17 10.49 12.36
C LYS A 26 -13.71 9.55 11.28
N SER A 27 -13.92 10.04 10.06
CA SER A 27 -14.50 9.27 8.96
C SER A 27 -13.42 8.71 8.02
N HIS A 28 -13.35 7.38 7.91
CA HIS A 28 -12.46 6.68 7.00
C HIS A 28 -12.67 7.11 5.54
N SER A 29 -13.91 7.29 5.10
CA SER A 29 -14.22 7.62 3.69
C SER A 29 -13.76 9.03 3.31
N VAL A 30 -13.83 9.97 4.25
CA VAL A 30 -13.28 11.33 4.06
C VAL A 30 -11.75 11.26 3.93
N TRP A 31 -11.10 10.50 4.80
CA TRP A 31 -9.65 10.31 4.75
C TRP A 31 -9.20 9.59 3.48
N LEU A 32 -9.87 8.51 3.06
CA LEU A 32 -9.52 7.79 1.84
C LEU A 32 -9.63 8.69 0.61
N LYS A 33 -10.72 9.45 0.46
CA LYS A 33 -10.88 10.42 -0.64
C LYS A 33 -9.78 11.47 -0.65
N TYR A 34 -9.38 11.96 0.53
CA TYR A 34 -8.26 12.89 0.64
C TYR A 34 -6.94 12.22 0.23
N LEU A 35 -6.66 11.02 0.72
CA LEU A 35 -5.45 10.26 0.39
C LEU A 35 -5.36 9.96 -1.10
N ASP A 36 -6.44 9.56 -1.76
CA ASP A 36 -6.49 9.35 -3.22
C ASP A 36 -6.16 10.64 -4.01
N LYS A 37 -6.72 11.78 -3.57
CA LYS A 37 -6.44 13.10 -4.16
C LYS A 37 -4.97 13.49 -3.98
N MET A 38 -4.43 13.27 -2.78
CA MET A 38 -3.04 13.58 -2.48
C MET A 38 -2.07 12.67 -3.22
N GLU A 39 -2.38 11.38 -3.33
CA GLU A 39 -1.59 10.43 -4.11
C GLU A 39 -1.46 10.90 -5.56
N SER A 40 -2.59 11.22 -6.20
CA SER A 40 -2.61 11.73 -7.58
C SER A 40 -1.67 12.94 -7.74
N LYS A 41 -1.80 13.95 -6.87
CA LYS A 41 -0.94 15.14 -6.89
C LYS A 41 0.54 14.84 -6.67
N VAL A 42 0.85 14.01 -5.66
CA VAL A 42 2.24 13.67 -5.32
C VAL A 42 2.90 12.88 -6.45
N ARG A 43 2.16 12.01 -7.14
CA ARG A 43 2.68 11.25 -8.29
C ARG A 43 2.92 12.13 -9.51
N GLU A 44 2.06 13.12 -9.78
CA GLU A 44 2.24 14.08 -10.88
C GLU A 44 3.52 14.90 -10.75
N MET A 45 4.01 15.11 -9.52
CA MET A 45 5.19 15.91 -9.24
C MET A 45 6.53 15.21 -9.53
N ASN A 46 6.51 13.96 -10.03
CA ASN A 46 7.71 13.19 -10.41
C ASN A 46 8.81 13.17 -9.33
N LEU A 47 8.41 13.04 -8.07
CA LEU A 47 9.29 13.11 -6.90
C LEU A 47 10.08 11.81 -6.63
N GLY A 48 10.00 10.80 -7.51
CA GLY A 48 10.63 9.49 -7.35
C GLY A 48 10.32 8.83 -6.00
N GLU A 49 11.31 8.22 -5.37
CA GLU A 49 11.26 7.58 -4.04
C GLU A 49 10.63 8.45 -2.94
N SER A 50 10.79 9.78 -3.03
CA SER A 50 10.23 10.69 -2.02
C SER A 50 8.69 10.77 -2.07
N ALA A 51 8.07 10.40 -3.20
CA ALA A 51 6.61 10.29 -3.31
C ALA A 51 6.04 9.22 -2.37
N ASN A 52 6.67 8.05 -2.27
CA ASN A 52 6.23 6.98 -1.37
C ASN A 52 6.40 7.41 0.10
N GLN A 53 7.47 8.14 0.43
CA GLN A 53 7.71 8.62 1.80
C GLN A 53 6.67 9.66 2.23
N ILE A 54 6.29 10.57 1.31
CA ILE A 54 5.24 11.56 1.54
C ILE A 54 3.91 10.84 1.77
N MET A 55 3.57 9.88 0.89
CA MET A 55 2.33 9.12 1.04
C MET A 55 2.30 8.35 2.35
N LEU A 56 3.38 7.66 2.73
CA LEU A 56 3.45 6.91 3.99
C LEU A 56 3.12 7.81 5.19
N LYS A 57 3.71 9.00 5.27
CA LYS A 57 3.41 9.96 6.34
C LYS A 57 1.95 10.39 6.36
N LEU A 58 1.34 10.59 5.19
CA LEU A 58 -0.09 10.94 5.12
C LEU A 58 -0.99 9.80 5.61
N TYR A 59 -0.63 8.54 5.31
CA TYR A 59 -1.35 7.38 5.84
C TYR A 59 -1.14 7.21 7.35
N GLU A 60 0.07 7.47 7.87
CA GLU A 60 0.35 7.49 9.32
C GLU A 60 -0.45 8.57 10.05
N ASP A 61 -0.49 9.78 9.50
CA ASP A 61 -1.31 10.86 10.01
C ASP A 61 -2.79 10.43 10.03
N ALA A 62 -3.32 9.86 8.95
CA ALA A 62 -4.71 9.36 8.91
C ALA A 62 -4.99 8.32 10.02
N CYS A 63 -4.12 7.33 10.18
CA CYS A 63 -4.26 6.29 11.21
C CYS A 63 -4.18 6.84 12.64
N SER A 64 -3.48 7.95 12.88
CA SER A 64 -3.47 8.60 14.21
C SER A 64 -4.82 9.24 14.58
N TRP A 65 -5.65 9.57 13.59
CA TRP A 65 -6.97 10.18 13.80
C TRP A 65 -8.12 9.20 13.75
N LEU A 66 -7.98 8.10 13.01
CA LEU A 66 -9.06 7.15 12.74
C LEU A 66 -9.11 6.02 13.77
N PRO A 67 -10.31 5.56 14.17
CA PRO A 67 -10.44 4.33 14.95
C PRO A 67 -10.08 3.12 14.09
N GLU A 68 -9.49 2.09 14.68
CA GLU A 68 -9.17 0.86 13.97
C GLU A 68 -10.44 0.00 13.77
N LEU A 69 -10.83 -0.25 12.52
CA LEU A 69 -12.05 -1.00 12.17
C LEU A 69 -11.75 -2.13 11.17
N TRP A 70 -11.58 -3.35 11.68
CA TRP A 70 -11.21 -4.53 10.89
C TRP A 70 -12.32 -5.12 9.99
N THR A 71 -13.53 -4.59 10.10
CA THR A 71 -14.70 -4.99 9.29
C THR A 71 -15.11 -3.93 8.27
N ASP A 72 -14.61 -2.69 8.40
CA ASP A 72 -14.91 -1.60 7.48
C ASP A 72 -13.95 -1.63 6.28
N GLU A 73 -14.50 -1.76 5.08
CA GLU A 73 -13.69 -1.87 3.85
C GLU A 73 -12.76 -0.67 3.65
N THR A 74 -13.22 0.54 4.01
CA THR A 74 -12.41 1.76 3.85
C THR A 74 -11.22 1.78 4.81
N SER A 75 -11.44 1.39 6.06
CA SER A 75 -10.39 1.24 7.07
C SER A 75 -9.34 0.20 6.65
N LEU A 76 -9.79 -0.92 6.07
CA LEU A 76 -8.90 -1.95 5.53
C LEU A 76 -8.09 -1.44 4.35
N ILE A 77 -8.68 -0.68 3.42
CA ILE A 77 -7.95 -0.07 2.30
C ILE A 77 -6.84 0.84 2.84
N ILE A 78 -7.15 1.76 3.76
CA ILE A 78 -6.17 2.67 4.36
C ILE A 78 -5.03 1.88 5.03
N THR A 79 -5.38 0.87 5.82
CA THR A 79 -4.42 0.04 6.55
C THR A 79 -3.53 -0.76 5.60
N MET A 80 -4.09 -1.39 4.57
CA MET A 80 -3.33 -2.19 3.61
C MET A 80 -2.40 -1.33 2.76
N ARG A 81 -2.83 -0.15 2.32
CA ARG A 81 -1.97 0.78 1.59
C ARG A 81 -0.80 1.29 2.44
N ARG A 82 -1.05 1.59 3.73
CA ARG A 82 0.01 1.91 4.69
C ARG A 82 1.00 0.76 4.84
N ALA A 83 0.51 -0.47 5.02
CA ALA A 83 1.36 -1.65 5.15
C ALA A 83 2.22 -1.91 3.91
N ALA A 84 1.66 -1.71 2.71
CA ALA A 84 2.38 -1.82 1.45
C ALA A 84 3.48 -0.75 1.29
N LEU A 85 3.22 0.48 1.72
CA LEU A 85 4.21 1.56 1.75
C LEU A 85 5.31 1.28 2.78
N LEU A 86 4.96 0.75 3.95
CA LEU A 86 5.94 0.34 4.97
C LEU A 86 6.82 -0.79 4.46
N LEU A 87 6.28 -1.82 3.80
CA LEU A 87 7.08 -2.88 3.18
C LEU A 87 8.13 -2.35 2.19
N TYR A 88 7.98 -1.12 1.69
CA TYR A 88 8.98 -0.46 0.86
C TYR A 88 9.98 0.40 1.66
N HIS A 89 9.53 1.10 2.69
CA HIS A 89 10.35 2.04 3.46
C HIS A 89 11.01 1.46 4.71
N ASP A 90 10.31 0.60 5.43
CA ASP A 90 10.73 -0.06 6.66
C ASP A 90 10.06 -1.44 6.73
N ILE A 91 10.80 -2.45 6.26
CA ILE A 91 10.30 -3.81 6.11
C ILE A 91 9.82 -4.40 7.43
N GLU A 92 10.52 -4.15 8.53
CA GLU A 92 10.20 -4.77 9.81
C GLU A 92 8.86 -4.26 10.30
N SER A 93 8.66 -2.94 10.26
CA SER A 93 7.36 -2.32 10.53
C SER A 93 6.27 -2.75 9.55
N GLY A 94 6.61 -2.92 8.27
CA GLY A 94 5.69 -3.43 7.25
C GLY A 94 5.23 -4.86 7.52
N LEU A 95 6.15 -5.76 7.86
CA LEU A 95 5.87 -7.16 8.21
C LEU A 95 5.14 -7.28 9.55
N ALA A 96 5.44 -6.40 10.51
CA ALA A 96 4.71 -6.32 11.77
C ALA A 96 3.23 -5.94 11.52
N LEU A 97 2.98 -4.91 10.71
CA LEU A 97 1.63 -4.50 10.35
C LEU A 97 0.91 -5.58 9.52
N MET A 98 1.59 -6.24 8.59
CA MET A 98 1.03 -7.38 7.85
C MET A 98 0.67 -8.56 8.76
N SER A 99 1.44 -8.79 9.83
CA SER A 99 1.14 -9.80 10.84
C SER A 99 -0.14 -9.45 11.59
N LEU A 100 -0.31 -8.17 11.96
CA LEU A 100 -1.54 -7.69 12.59
C LEU A 100 -2.76 -7.85 11.66
N CYS A 101 -2.63 -7.47 10.38
CA CYS A 101 -3.68 -7.70 9.39
C CYS A 101 -4.00 -9.20 9.24
N SER A 102 -2.98 -10.07 9.24
CA SER A 102 -3.15 -11.52 9.17
C SER A 102 -3.94 -12.09 10.34
N LEU A 103 -3.76 -11.57 11.56
CA LEU A 103 -4.53 -12.03 12.72
C LEU A 103 -6.02 -11.72 12.57
N ASN A 104 -6.33 -10.55 12.00
CA ASN A 104 -7.70 -10.10 11.77
C ASN A 104 -8.34 -10.67 10.49
N ALA A 105 -7.53 -11.19 9.56
CA ALA A 105 -7.98 -11.76 8.29
C ALA A 105 -8.77 -13.07 8.43
N ARG A 106 -8.73 -13.74 9.59
CA ARG A 106 -9.33 -15.07 9.81
C ARG A 106 -10.83 -15.13 9.49
N ARG A 107 -11.55 -14.02 9.71
CA ARG A 107 -13.00 -13.86 9.42
C ARG A 107 -13.28 -12.89 8.29
N ASN A 108 -12.24 -12.43 7.60
CA ASN A 108 -12.36 -11.47 6.52
C ASN A 108 -11.60 -11.99 5.29
N PRO A 109 -12.28 -12.76 4.41
CA PRO A 109 -11.66 -13.40 3.26
C PRO A 109 -10.98 -12.41 2.32
N ARG A 110 -11.58 -11.22 2.10
CA ARG A 110 -10.96 -10.17 1.28
C ARG A 110 -9.64 -9.67 1.88
N LEU A 111 -9.61 -9.44 3.19
CA LEU A 111 -8.37 -9.09 3.90
C LEU A 111 -7.33 -10.21 3.81
N ALA A 112 -7.75 -11.47 3.93
CA ALA A 112 -6.85 -12.62 3.80
C ALA A 112 -6.19 -12.68 2.42
N VAL A 113 -6.95 -12.45 1.35
CA VAL A 113 -6.42 -12.36 -0.02
C VAL A 113 -5.42 -11.20 -0.15
N ALA A 114 -5.75 -10.03 0.39
CA ALA A 114 -4.87 -8.85 0.35
C ALA A 114 -3.55 -9.10 1.08
N VAL A 115 -3.59 -9.64 2.30
CA VAL A 115 -2.41 -10.00 3.08
C VAL A 115 -1.56 -11.05 2.35
N ALA A 116 -2.18 -12.09 1.79
CA ALA A 116 -1.47 -13.12 1.04
C ALA A 116 -0.75 -12.56 -0.20
N PHE A 117 -1.42 -11.67 -0.94
CA PHE A 117 -0.81 -10.96 -2.06
C PHE A 117 0.44 -10.18 -1.63
N HIS A 118 0.34 -9.36 -0.58
CA HIS A 118 1.47 -8.55 -0.17
C HIS A 118 2.62 -9.34 0.44
N TYR A 119 2.36 -10.41 1.20
CA TYR A 119 3.41 -11.35 1.61
C TYR A 119 4.13 -11.96 0.39
N SER A 120 3.37 -12.38 -0.64
CA SER A 120 3.97 -12.93 -1.85
C SER A 120 4.88 -11.94 -2.58
N ARG A 121 4.53 -10.65 -2.56
CA ARG A 121 5.29 -9.57 -3.18
C ARG A 121 6.51 -9.17 -2.35
N ALA A 122 6.39 -9.13 -1.03
CA ALA A 122 7.53 -8.91 -0.14
C ALA A 122 8.61 -9.97 -0.41
N GLY A 123 8.25 -11.27 -0.37
CA GLY A 123 9.21 -12.35 -0.60
C GLY A 123 9.92 -12.30 -1.96
N LYS A 124 9.23 -11.91 -3.04
CA LYS A 124 9.85 -11.76 -4.38
C LYS A 124 10.89 -10.64 -4.42
N ARG A 125 10.64 -9.52 -3.74
CA ARG A 125 11.59 -8.39 -3.71
C ARG A 125 12.84 -8.72 -2.90
N TYR A 126 12.67 -9.27 -1.71
CA TYR A 126 13.82 -9.57 -0.86
C TYR A 126 14.65 -10.74 -1.37
N PHE A 127 14.09 -11.63 -2.20
CA PHE A 127 14.93 -12.61 -2.91
C PHE A 127 15.94 -11.94 -3.84
N ILE A 128 15.51 -10.88 -4.55
CA ILE A 128 16.36 -10.16 -5.51
C ILE A 128 17.50 -9.43 -4.78
N PHE A 129 17.26 -8.95 -3.55
CA PHE A 129 18.25 -8.14 -2.82
C PHE A 129 19.01 -8.90 -1.71
N TYR A 130 18.42 -9.91 -1.08
CA TYR A 130 18.91 -10.51 0.17
C TYR A 130 18.69 -12.05 0.29
N GLY A 131 18.15 -12.73 -0.72
CA GLY A 131 18.00 -14.21 -0.71
C GLY A 131 16.89 -14.77 0.20
N ILE A 132 15.99 -13.93 0.73
CA ILE A 132 14.93 -14.33 1.68
C ILE A 132 13.57 -14.40 0.95
N SER A 133 13.30 -15.44 0.14
CA SER A 133 11.98 -15.62 -0.54
C SER A 133 11.03 -16.56 0.18
N VAL A 134 11.55 -17.61 0.83
CA VAL A 134 10.77 -18.81 1.14
C VAL A 134 9.78 -18.56 2.30
N GLY A 135 10.15 -17.73 3.27
CA GLY A 135 9.35 -17.45 4.46
C GLY A 135 8.02 -16.76 4.15
N GLU A 136 8.03 -15.72 3.31
CA GLU A 136 6.84 -14.90 3.07
C GLU A 136 5.79 -15.61 2.21
N ARG A 137 6.22 -16.45 1.25
CA ARG A 137 5.27 -17.28 0.49
C ARG A 137 4.58 -18.32 1.37
N SER A 138 5.30 -18.91 2.33
CA SER A 138 4.71 -19.82 3.32
C SER A 138 3.68 -19.11 4.21
N ARG A 139 3.99 -17.87 4.64
CA ARG A 139 3.05 -17.03 5.40
C ARG A 139 1.79 -16.73 4.59
N ALA A 140 1.91 -16.36 3.32
CA ALA A 140 0.76 -16.15 2.43
C ALA A 140 -0.16 -17.38 2.36
N LYS A 141 0.40 -18.58 2.17
CA LYS A 141 -0.36 -19.84 2.19
C LYS A 141 -1.07 -20.07 3.53
N THR A 142 -0.35 -19.82 4.63
CA THR A 142 -0.89 -19.99 5.99
C THR A 142 -2.09 -19.09 6.26
N VAL A 143 -2.05 -17.83 5.79
CA VAL A 143 -3.17 -16.88 5.91
C VAL A 143 -4.40 -17.41 5.16
N LEU A 144 -4.24 -17.80 3.91
CA LEU A 144 -5.35 -18.34 3.09
C LEU A 144 -5.92 -19.63 3.69
N ALA A 145 -5.07 -20.57 4.10
CA ALA A 145 -5.48 -21.81 4.74
C ALA A 145 -6.26 -21.57 6.04
N THR A 146 -5.86 -20.57 6.82
CA THR A 146 -6.52 -20.23 8.09
C THR A 146 -7.88 -19.58 7.86
N ALA A 147 -8.00 -18.67 6.88
CA ALA A 147 -9.28 -18.06 6.52
C ALA A 147 -10.27 -19.08 5.91
N LYS A 148 -9.77 -20.03 5.10
CA LYS A 148 -10.61 -21.09 4.48
C LYS A 148 -11.39 -21.91 5.51
N LYS A 149 -10.84 -22.10 6.72
CA LYS A 149 -11.48 -22.84 7.82
C LYS A 149 -12.74 -22.16 8.37
N GLN A 150 -12.92 -20.86 8.15
CA GLN A 150 -14.07 -20.09 8.66
C GLN A 150 -14.95 -19.51 7.54
N ALA A 151 -14.62 -19.82 6.29
CA ALA A 151 -15.30 -19.28 5.11
C ALA A 151 -16.60 -20.03 4.81
N ASN A 152 -17.62 -19.32 4.33
CA ASN A 152 -18.76 -19.92 3.65
C ASN A 152 -18.33 -20.42 2.25
N SER A 153 -19.25 -21.06 1.50
CA SER A 153 -18.94 -21.61 0.18
C SER A 153 -18.41 -20.58 -0.82
N VAL A 154 -18.97 -19.37 -0.85
CA VAL A 154 -18.57 -18.28 -1.75
C VAL A 154 -17.17 -17.77 -1.41
N ASP A 155 -16.93 -17.51 -0.13
CA ASP A 155 -15.65 -17.04 0.38
C ASP A 155 -14.55 -18.10 0.26
N HIS A 156 -14.91 -19.37 0.38
CA HIS A 156 -13.99 -20.48 0.18
C HIS A 156 -13.50 -20.53 -1.27
N ALA A 157 -14.40 -20.35 -2.24
CA ALA A 157 -14.04 -20.29 -3.65
C ALA A 157 -13.10 -19.11 -3.96
N LEU A 158 -13.35 -17.93 -3.38
CA LEU A 158 -12.47 -16.76 -3.48
C LEU A 158 -11.06 -17.08 -2.95
N LEU A 159 -10.96 -17.70 -1.78
CA LEU A 159 -9.67 -18.03 -1.15
C LEU A 159 -8.90 -19.11 -1.93
N CYS A 160 -9.59 -20.10 -2.50
CA CYS A 160 -8.99 -21.08 -3.41
C CYS A 160 -8.48 -20.42 -4.70
N GLY A 161 -9.24 -19.49 -5.28
CA GLY A 161 -8.79 -18.70 -6.43
C GLY A 161 -7.52 -17.88 -6.12
N ALA A 162 -7.45 -17.27 -4.94
CA ALA A 162 -6.26 -16.55 -4.48
C ALA A 162 -5.04 -17.47 -4.29
N GLU A 163 -5.25 -18.69 -3.79
CA GLU A 163 -4.18 -19.69 -3.67
C GLU A 163 -3.66 -20.13 -5.04
N MET A 164 -4.55 -20.32 -6.03
CA MET A 164 -4.15 -20.59 -7.41
C MET A 164 -3.37 -19.42 -8.04
N LEU A 165 -3.75 -18.18 -7.75
CA LEU A 165 -3.01 -16.99 -8.20
C LEU A 165 -1.63 -16.88 -7.52
N LEU A 166 -1.52 -17.33 -6.26
CA LEU A 166 -0.24 -17.40 -5.56
C LEU A 166 0.70 -18.38 -6.26
N GLU A 167 0.19 -19.54 -6.71
CA GLU A 167 0.97 -20.53 -7.45
C GLU A 167 1.31 -20.09 -8.87
N SER A 168 0.33 -19.61 -9.63
CA SER A 168 0.51 -19.28 -11.05
C SER A 168 1.14 -17.90 -11.32
N GLY A 169 1.03 -16.96 -10.39
CA GLY A 169 1.51 -15.58 -10.57
C GLY A 169 0.63 -14.71 -11.47
N GLY A 170 -0.68 -15.01 -11.58
CA GLY A 170 -1.64 -14.28 -12.40
C GLY A 170 -2.02 -12.87 -11.93
N ASP A 171 -3.07 -12.29 -12.52
CA ASP A 171 -3.52 -10.92 -12.20
C ASP A 171 -4.31 -10.85 -10.87
N TRP A 172 -3.68 -10.22 -9.88
CA TRP A 172 -4.27 -10.01 -8.56
C TRP A 172 -5.23 -8.82 -8.51
N LYS A 173 -5.14 -7.87 -9.45
CA LYS A 173 -5.91 -6.63 -9.42
C LYS A 173 -7.41 -6.91 -9.55
N THR A 174 -7.78 -7.84 -10.42
CA THR A 174 -9.16 -8.27 -10.61
C THR A 174 -9.78 -8.85 -9.33
N VAL A 175 -9.02 -9.63 -8.56
CA VAL A 175 -9.51 -10.28 -7.33
C VAL A 175 -9.55 -9.30 -6.14
N LEU A 176 -8.55 -8.43 -6.04
CA LEU A 176 -8.39 -7.53 -4.89
C LEU A 176 -9.22 -6.25 -5.01
N GLY A 177 -9.58 -5.81 -6.23
CA GLY A 177 -10.35 -4.59 -6.43
C GLY A 177 -9.72 -3.39 -5.72
N ALA A 178 -10.47 -2.75 -4.84
CA ALA A 178 -10.02 -1.56 -4.09
C ALA A 178 -8.90 -1.84 -3.07
N LEU A 179 -8.74 -3.09 -2.63
CA LEU A 179 -7.65 -3.52 -1.75
C LEU A 179 -6.34 -3.76 -2.51
N TYR A 180 -6.38 -3.76 -3.85
CA TYR A 180 -5.16 -3.82 -4.65
C TYR A 180 -4.40 -2.50 -4.50
N TYR A 181 -3.15 -2.59 -4.06
CA TYR A 181 -2.27 -1.44 -4.04
C TYR A 181 -0.82 -1.87 -4.26
N GLU A 182 -0.19 -1.27 -5.26
CA GLU A 182 1.25 -1.37 -5.45
C GLU A 182 1.78 0.06 -5.54
N PRO A 183 2.53 0.55 -4.53
CA PRO A 183 3.17 1.85 -4.67
C PRO A 183 4.17 1.78 -5.84
N PRO A 184 4.26 2.81 -6.70
CA PRO A 184 5.20 2.82 -7.82
C PRO A 184 6.65 2.76 -7.32
N TYR A 185 7.51 2.07 -8.07
CA TYR A 185 8.92 1.84 -7.74
C TYR A 185 9.84 2.63 -8.67
N ASP A 186 10.87 3.25 -8.10
CA ASP A 186 11.98 3.78 -8.89
C ASP A 186 12.74 2.59 -9.52
N GLY A 187 12.47 2.37 -10.80
CA GLY A 187 12.96 1.20 -11.54
C GLY A 187 11.94 0.62 -12.52
N ASP A 188 10.65 0.93 -12.34
CA ASP A 188 9.61 0.53 -13.28
C ASP A 188 9.80 1.27 -14.62
N PRO A 189 9.97 0.57 -15.76
CA PRO A 189 10.19 1.19 -17.07
C PRO A 189 9.09 2.20 -17.46
N GLN A 190 7.88 2.05 -16.91
CA GLN A 190 6.76 2.98 -17.18
C GLN A 190 6.99 4.39 -16.60
N PHE A 191 7.84 4.55 -15.59
CA PHE A 191 8.21 5.86 -15.02
C PHE A 191 9.54 6.41 -15.57
N LYS A 192 10.20 5.73 -16.52
CA LYS A 192 11.42 6.21 -17.20
C LYS A 192 11.16 7.23 -18.32
N VAL A 193 9.99 7.87 -18.36
CA VAL A 193 9.57 8.80 -19.42
C VAL A 193 9.23 10.15 -18.75
N LYS A 194 9.92 11.29 -18.90
CA LYS A 194 10.87 11.81 -19.88
C LYS A 194 11.95 12.64 -19.15
N ARG A 195 13.21 12.19 -19.09
CA ARG A 195 14.33 13.15 -18.99
C ARG A 195 14.58 13.71 -20.40
N LYS A 196 13.72 14.62 -20.86
CA LYS A 196 14.06 15.45 -22.02
C LYS A 196 14.96 16.58 -21.53
N TRP A 197 16.26 16.33 -21.64
CA TRP A 197 17.31 17.28 -21.99
C TRP A 197 16.96 18.78 -21.88
N PHE A 198 17.46 19.42 -20.83
CA PHE A 198 17.94 20.81 -20.93
C PHE A 198 19.48 20.76 -21.00
N THR A 199 20.00 20.30 -22.14
CA THR A 199 21.30 20.77 -22.63
C THR A 199 21.03 21.70 -23.80
N SER A 200 20.95 22.99 -23.51
CA SER A 200 21.61 24.01 -24.33
C SER A 200 21.36 25.36 -23.68
N LEU A 201 22.39 25.84 -22.99
CA LEU A 201 22.69 27.26 -22.89
C LEU A 201 24.19 27.36 -22.59
N ARG A 202 24.98 27.12 -23.64
CA ARG A 202 26.13 28.00 -23.91
C ARG A 202 25.55 29.17 -24.70
N ILE A 203 25.60 30.37 -24.13
CA ILE A 203 26.47 31.48 -24.52
C ILE A 203 26.72 32.26 -23.23
#